data_AF-A0A336KEJ4-F1
#
_entry.id   AF-A0A336KEJ4-F1
#
_cell.length_a   1.000
_cell.length_b   1.000
_cell.length_c   1.000
_cell.angle_alpha   90.00
_cell.angle_beta   90.00
_cell.angle_gamma   90.00
#
_symmetry.space_group_name_H-M   'P 1'
#
loop_
_entity.id
_entity.type
_entity.pdbx_description
1 polymer ?
#
loop_
_entity_poly.entity_id
_entity_poly.type
_entity_poly.pdbx_seq_one_letter_code
_entity_poly.pdbx_strand_id
1 'polypeptide(L)'
;MGLTDEQKQKIEENRLKAIERRKARGHPYKEAVPVAKNNRIQMHGTKFKDTGGGFLLEDKETEEEDLDKLLEGIENETEELPLEFKECIECNSGFLTSYLWSTFDYPVCDGCRDHEDKHSLITRTEAKNDYLLKDCDIDKREPVLKFISRKNPHNPRWGEMKLYLHVQIEKRALEVWGTEEALLEEKEIRSGKREKTKVKKYAKQMKELRMQVRSSLYDRTSKASHTHKFGPDRYNEEEDNYTHDCECGYSETYEKL
;
A
#
# COMPACT_ATOMS: atom_id res chain seq x y z
N MET A 1 -39.96 3.13 -91.73
CA MET A 1 -39.39 1.79 -91.55
C MET A 1 -39.59 1.38 -90.10
N GLY A 2 -40.35 0.33 -89.84
CA GLY A 2 -40.57 -0.18 -88.48
C GLY A 2 -39.39 -1.03 -88.00
N LEU A 3 -39.19 -1.08 -86.68
CA LEU A 3 -38.18 -1.92 -86.05
C LEU A 3 -38.46 -3.40 -86.37
N THR A 4 -37.42 -4.15 -86.70
CA THR A 4 -37.52 -5.59 -86.96
C THR A 4 -37.84 -6.33 -85.65
N ASP A 5 -38.46 -7.50 -85.73
CA ASP A 5 -38.91 -8.21 -84.53
C ASP A 5 -37.72 -8.65 -83.64
N GLU A 6 -36.56 -8.92 -84.22
CA GLU A 6 -35.31 -9.13 -83.48
C GLU A 6 -34.85 -7.89 -82.69
N GLN A 7 -35.08 -6.69 -83.24
CA GLN A 7 -34.76 -5.45 -82.53
C GLN A 7 -35.72 -5.23 -81.35
N LYS A 8 -37.00 -5.57 -81.50
CA LYS A 8 -38.00 -5.48 -80.42
C LYS A 8 -37.69 -6.46 -79.28
N GLN A 9 -37.32 -7.70 -79.61
CA GLN A 9 -36.92 -8.70 -78.62
C GLN A 9 -35.67 -8.26 -77.85
N LYS A 10 -34.64 -7.73 -78.53
CA LYS A 10 -33.47 -7.16 -77.85
C LYS A 10 -33.82 -5.97 -76.94
N ILE A 11 -34.77 -5.13 -77.34
CA ILE A 11 -35.25 -4.01 -76.49
C ILE A 11 -35.95 -4.56 -75.25
N GLU A 12 -36.77 -5.60 -75.39
CA GLU A 12 -37.50 -6.21 -74.29
C GLU A 12 -36.57 -6.95 -73.32
N GLU A 13 -35.60 -7.71 -73.83
CA GLU A 13 -34.57 -8.35 -73.00
C GLU A 13 -33.70 -7.33 -72.25
N ASN A 14 -33.29 -6.25 -72.92
CA ASN A 14 -32.52 -5.18 -72.28
C ASN A 14 -33.35 -4.46 -71.21
N ARG A 15 -34.66 -4.30 -71.45
CA ARG A 15 -35.59 -3.72 -70.47
C ARG A 15 -35.73 -4.62 -69.24
N LEU A 16 -35.88 -5.93 -69.42
CA LEU A 16 -35.98 -6.89 -68.32
C LEU A 16 -34.68 -6.94 -67.49
N LYS A 17 -33.51 -7.02 -68.14
CA LYS A 17 -32.20 -6.98 -67.48
C LYS A 17 -31.97 -5.67 -66.71
N ALA A 18 -32.45 -4.54 -67.23
CA ALA A 18 -32.36 -3.25 -66.54
C ALA A 18 -33.24 -3.21 -65.28
N ILE A 19 -34.45 -3.77 -65.33
CA ILE A 19 -35.34 -3.88 -64.16
C ILE A 19 -34.74 -4.79 -63.10
N GLU A 20 -34.14 -5.91 -63.50
CA GLU A 20 -33.46 -6.84 -62.60
C GLU A 20 -32.24 -6.20 -61.91
N ARG A 21 -31.41 -5.48 -62.66
CA ARG A 21 -30.29 -4.70 -62.08
C ARG A 21 -30.78 -3.61 -61.11
N ARG A 22 -31.95 -3.01 -61.37
CA ARG A 22 -32.55 -1.99 -60.49
C ARG A 22 -33.13 -2.60 -59.22
N LYS A 23 -33.69 -3.82 -59.27
CA LYS A 23 -34.14 -4.57 -58.09
C LYS A 23 -32.98 -5.12 -57.27
N ALA A 24 -31.91 -5.58 -57.92
CA ALA A 24 -30.71 -6.12 -57.26
C ALA A 24 -29.83 -5.02 -56.62
N ARG A 25 -29.85 -3.81 -57.17
CA ARG A 25 -29.28 -2.62 -56.51
C ARG A 25 -30.24 -2.14 -55.42
N GLY A 26 -30.30 -2.87 -54.33
CA GLY A 26 -30.77 -2.34 -53.06
C GLY A 26 -29.82 -1.21 -52.64
N HIS A 27 -30.23 0.04 -52.87
CA HIS A 27 -29.52 1.19 -52.34
C HIS A 27 -29.61 1.11 -50.81
N PRO A 28 -28.50 1.22 -50.05
CA PRO A 28 -28.50 1.21 -48.59
C PRO A 28 -29.09 2.50 -47.99
N TYR A 29 -29.84 3.27 -48.77
CA TYR A 29 -30.42 4.53 -48.39
C TYR A 29 -31.87 4.57 -48.84
N LYS A 30 -32.72 3.89 -48.08
CA LYS A 30 -34.09 4.37 -47.91
C LYS A 30 -34.02 5.48 -46.86
N GLU A 31 -33.51 6.65 -47.24
CA GLU A 31 -34.12 7.84 -46.66
C GLU A 31 -35.52 7.92 -47.24
N ALA A 32 -36.48 7.95 -46.32
CA ALA A 32 -37.84 8.32 -46.64
C ALA A 32 -37.78 9.62 -47.45
N VAL A 33 -38.41 9.65 -48.62
CA VAL A 33 -38.83 10.92 -49.22
C VAL A 33 -39.58 11.65 -48.10
N PRO A 34 -39.15 12.84 -47.66
CA PRO A 34 -39.85 13.54 -46.60
C PRO A 34 -41.25 13.83 -47.13
N VAL A 35 -42.23 13.12 -46.58
CA VAL A 35 -43.64 13.44 -46.77
C VAL A 35 -43.80 14.84 -46.21
N ALA A 36 -43.99 15.82 -47.09
CA ALA A 36 -44.29 17.19 -46.71
C ALA A 36 -45.58 17.18 -45.87
N LYS A 37 -45.43 17.17 -44.55
CA LYS A 37 -46.48 17.63 -43.64
C LYS A 37 -46.12 19.07 -43.32
N ASN A 38 -46.98 20.00 -43.74
CA ASN A 38 -46.91 21.43 -43.40
C ASN A 38 -45.64 22.17 -43.86
N ASN A 39 -45.28 22.12 -45.15
CA ASN A 39 -44.23 22.98 -45.76
C ASN A 39 -42.83 22.95 -45.10
N ARG A 40 -42.48 21.90 -44.35
CA ARG A 40 -41.16 21.75 -43.73
C ARG A 40 -40.43 20.50 -44.22
N ILE A 41 -39.15 20.67 -44.54
CA ILE A 41 -38.27 19.63 -45.09
C ILE A 41 -37.00 19.60 -44.23
N GLN A 42 -36.59 18.44 -43.75
CA GLN A 42 -35.36 18.27 -42.97
C GLN A 42 -34.31 17.54 -43.83
N MET A 43 -33.13 18.13 -43.97
CA MET A 43 -32.01 17.56 -44.72
C MET A 43 -30.74 17.67 -43.89
N HIS A 44 -30.01 16.55 -43.70
CA HIS A 44 -28.73 16.53 -42.97
C HIS A 44 -28.74 17.25 -41.60
N GLY A 45 -29.86 17.19 -40.87
CA GLY A 45 -29.99 17.77 -39.52
C GLY A 45 -30.56 19.19 -39.48
N THR A 46 -30.50 19.96 -40.57
CA THR A 46 -31.08 21.31 -40.65
C THR A 46 -32.51 21.27 -41.18
N LYS A 47 -33.39 22.09 -40.58
CA LYS A 47 -34.80 22.20 -40.95
C LYS A 47 -35.00 23.39 -41.88
N PHE A 48 -35.73 23.19 -42.97
CA PHE A 48 -36.02 24.21 -43.97
C PHE A 48 -37.53 24.40 -44.17
N LYS A 49 -37.96 25.65 -44.32
CA LYS A 49 -39.33 26.04 -44.70
C LYS A 49 -39.43 26.27 -46.19
N ASP A 50 -40.40 25.63 -46.83
CA ASP A 50 -40.78 25.96 -48.20
C ASP A 50 -41.77 27.13 -48.20
N THR A 51 -41.37 28.25 -48.79
CA THR A 51 -42.20 29.45 -48.94
C THR A 51 -43.14 29.39 -50.14
N GLY A 52 -43.12 28.31 -50.92
CA GLY A 52 -43.98 28.12 -52.10
C GLY A 52 -43.50 28.87 -53.34
N GLY A 53 -42.33 29.54 -53.27
CA GLY A 53 -41.70 30.26 -54.38
C GLY A 53 -40.51 29.53 -55.03
N GLY A 54 -40.28 28.26 -54.70
CA GLY A 54 -39.16 27.47 -55.21
C GLY A 54 -37.82 27.69 -54.48
N PHE A 55 -37.81 28.47 -53.38
CA PHE A 55 -36.66 28.65 -52.50
C PHE A 55 -36.99 28.13 -51.09
N LEU A 56 -36.08 27.34 -50.53
CA LEU A 56 -36.14 26.84 -49.16
C LEU A 56 -35.36 27.80 -48.24
N LEU A 57 -36.00 28.26 -47.16
CA LEU A 57 -35.38 29.10 -46.12
C LEU A 57 -35.02 28.25 -44.90
N GLU A 58 -33.88 28.51 -44.27
CA GLU A 58 -33.49 27.88 -43.00
C GLU A 58 -34.39 28.34 -41.86
N ASP A 59 -35.00 27.38 -41.16
CA ASP A 59 -36.02 27.59 -40.13
C ASP A 59 -35.38 27.78 -38.74
N LYS A 60 -34.66 28.90 -38.57
CA LYS A 60 -33.93 29.22 -37.33
C LYS A 60 -34.82 29.33 -36.09
N GLU A 61 -36.04 29.82 -36.25
CA GLU A 61 -37.02 29.97 -35.15
C GLU A 61 -37.33 28.63 -34.45
N THR A 62 -37.39 27.53 -35.21
CA THR A 62 -37.62 26.20 -34.61
C THR A 62 -36.38 25.56 -34.01
N GLU A 63 -35.19 25.92 -34.48
CA GLU A 63 -33.95 25.42 -33.87
C GLU A 63 -33.76 26.03 -32.47
N GLU A 64 -34.15 27.29 -32.29
CA GLU A 64 -34.20 27.96 -30.98
C GLU A 64 -35.27 27.33 -30.06
N GLU A 65 -36.50 27.11 -30.55
CA GLU A 65 -37.56 26.46 -29.76
C GLU A 65 -37.24 25.01 -29.36
N ASP A 66 -36.52 24.26 -30.20
CA ASP A 66 -36.10 22.89 -29.89
C ASP A 66 -34.93 22.87 -28.90
N LEU A 67 -34.05 23.88 -28.94
CA LEU A 67 -32.96 24.04 -27.97
C LEU A 67 -33.52 24.43 -26.59
N ASP A 68 -34.50 25.34 -26.54
CA ASP A 68 -35.17 25.75 -25.32
C ASP A 68 -35.93 24.57 -24.67
N LYS A 69 -36.60 23.72 -25.47
CA LYS A 69 -37.23 22.48 -24.96
C LYS A 69 -36.22 21.46 -24.45
N LEU A 70 -35.02 21.41 -25.04
CA LEU A 70 -33.94 20.54 -24.57
C LEU A 70 -33.39 21.03 -23.21
N LEU A 71 -33.25 22.35 -23.06
CA LEU A 71 -32.83 23.00 -21.81
C LEU A 71 -33.89 22.83 -20.71
N GLU A 72 -35.17 23.02 -21.02
CA GLU A 72 -36.29 22.75 -20.10
C GLU A 72 -36.36 21.27 -19.68
N GLY A 73 -35.96 20.33 -20.56
CA GLY A 73 -35.85 18.91 -20.22
C GLY A 73 -34.74 18.61 -19.21
N ILE A 74 -33.62 19.33 -19.26
CA ILE A 74 -32.48 19.16 -18.36
C ILE A 74 -32.77 19.75 -16.98
N GLU A 75 -33.52 20.85 -16.89
CA GLU A 75 -33.90 21.46 -15.59
C GLU A 75 -34.78 20.52 -14.75
N ASN A 76 -35.63 19.71 -15.39
CA ASN A 76 -36.57 18.81 -14.71
C ASN A 76 -35.99 17.44 -14.32
N GLU A 77 -34.80 17.08 -14.85
CA GLU A 77 -34.05 15.85 -14.52
C GLU A 77 -32.79 16.14 -13.69
N THR A 78 -32.72 17.30 -13.03
CA THR A 78 -31.73 17.49 -11.96
C THR A 78 -32.14 16.69 -10.73
N GLU A 79 -31.96 15.37 -10.80
CA GLU A 79 -31.80 14.56 -9.60
C GLU A 79 -30.65 15.20 -8.82
N GLU A 80 -30.98 15.85 -7.70
CA GLU A 80 -30.01 16.37 -6.75
C GLU A 80 -29.13 15.21 -6.30
N LEU A 81 -28.01 14.98 -6.99
CA LEU A 81 -26.93 14.14 -6.51
C LEU A 81 -26.59 14.67 -5.12
N PRO A 82 -26.78 13.88 -4.05
CA PRO A 82 -26.47 14.32 -2.70
C PRO A 82 -24.96 14.49 -2.57
N LEU A 83 -24.44 15.62 -3.01
CA LEU A 83 -23.06 16.04 -2.81
C LEU A 83 -22.95 16.43 -1.34
N GLU A 84 -22.65 15.47 -0.49
CA GLU A 84 -22.41 15.72 0.93
C GLU A 84 -21.13 16.54 1.11
N PHE A 85 -21.29 17.87 1.20
CA PHE A 85 -20.21 18.77 1.59
C PHE A 85 -19.82 18.51 3.05
N LYS A 86 -18.52 18.34 3.31
CA LYS A 86 -17.97 18.25 4.67
C LYS A 86 -17.24 19.55 5.00
N GLU A 87 -17.29 19.95 6.26
CA GLU A 87 -16.61 21.16 6.74
C GLU A 87 -15.20 20.83 7.20
N CYS A 88 -14.23 21.66 6.80
CA CYS A 88 -12.85 21.55 7.26
C CYS A 88 -12.73 21.99 8.73
N ILE A 89 -12.08 21.19 9.57
CA ILE A 89 -11.86 21.54 10.99
C ILE A 89 -10.99 22.80 11.17
N GLU A 90 -10.09 23.09 10.23
CA GLU A 90 -9.11 24.19 10.37
C GLU A 90 -9.62 25.53 9.84
N CYS A 91 -10.37 25.53 8.72
CA CYS A 91 -10.82 26.75 8.06
C CYS A 91 -12.34 26.87 7.89
N ASN A 92 -13.11 25.88 8.34
CA ASN A 92 -14.57 25.81 8.24
C ASN A 92 -15.12 25.91 6.81
N SER A 93 -14.28 25.84 5.77
CA SER A 93 -14.75 25.80 4.38
C SER A 93 -15.35 24.44 4.06
N GLY A 94 -16.48 24.43 3.36
CA GLY A 94 -17.04 23.22 2.76
C GLY A 94 -16.12 22.66 1.68
N PHE A 95 -15.85 21.36 1.72
CA PHE A 95 -15.15 20.63 0.66
C PHE A 95 -15.88 19.31 0.37
N LEU A 96 -15.80 18.86 -0.87
CA LEU A 96 -16.42 17.60 -1.30
C LEU A 96 -15.46 16.41 -1.08
N THR A 97 -14.23 16.54 -1.57
CA THR A 97 -13.19 15.53 -1.43
C THR A 97 -11.89 16.20 -1.01
N SER A 98 -11.17 15.57 -0.09
CA SER A 98 -9.78 15.91 0.20
C SER A 98 -8.94 14.65 0.31
N TYR A 99 -7.62 14.79 0.23
CA TYR A 99 -6.72 13.66 0.40
C TYR A 99 -6.90 13.01 1.77
N LEU A 100 -6.91 13.81 2.85
CA LEU A 100 -7.00 13.31 4.21
C LEU A 100 -8.36 12.68 4.51
N TRP A 101 -9.43 13.22 3.93
CA TRP A 101 -10.77 12.64 4.06
C TRP A 101 -10.85 11.29 3.34
N SER A 102 -10.44 11.23 2.07
CA SER A 102 -10.52 9.99 1.29
C SER A 102 -9.63 8.86 1.82
N THR A 103 -8.48 9.19 2.40
CA THR A 103 -7.50 8.20 2.87
C THR A 103 -7.66 7.82 4.34
N PHE A 104 -7.98 8.79 5.22
CA PHE A 104 -7.98 8.60 6.67
C PHE A 104 -9.32 8.93 7.35
N ASP A 105 -10.35 9.33 6.59
CA ASP A 105 -11.61 9.90 7.12
C ASP A 105 -11.37 11.10 8.05
N TYR A 106 -10.33 11.89 7.77
CA TYR A 106 -10.00 13.07 8.55
C TYR A 106 -10.48 14.34 7.83
N PRO A 107 -11.43 15.12 8.40
CA PRO A 107 -12.11 16.19 7.66
C PRO A 107 -11.29 17.49 7.63
N VAL A 108 -10.26 17.50 6.79
CA VAL A 108 -9.40 18.65 6.51
C VAL A 108 -9.26 18.83 4.99
N CYS A 109 -9.44 20.04 4.50
CA CYS A 109 -9.28 20.37 3.08
C CYS A 109 -7.80 20.36 2.66
N ASP A 110 -7.52 20.19 1.37
CA ASP A 110 -6.13 20.10 0.89
C ASP A 110 -5.35 21.40 1.05
N GLY A 111 -6.03 22.55 1.16
CA GLY A 111 -5.38 23.85 1.43
C GLY A 111 -4.87 24.00 2.86
N CYS A 112 -5.50 23.32 3.83
CA CYS A 112 -5.08 23.31 5.23
C CYS A 112 -4.20 22.09 5.58
N ARG A 113 -3.86 21.28 4.58
CA ARG A 113 -3.06 20.08 4.77
C ARG A 113 -1.60 20.44 5.00
N ASP A 114 -1.18 20.25 6.24
CA ASP A 114 0.22 20.37 6.67
C ASP A 114 0.88 19.00 6.82
N HIS A 115 1.83 18.70 5.92
CA HIS A 115 2.52 17.41 5.88
C HIS A 115 3.65 17.25 6.90
N GLU A 116 4.20 18.36 7.41
CA GLU A 116 5.41 18.33 8.24
C GLU A 116 5.05 18.30 9.72
N ASP A 117 4.06 19.10 10.14
CA ASP A 117 3.66 19.18 11.54
C ASP A 117 2.39 18.35 11.80
N LYS A 118 1.21 18.98 11.68
CA LYS A 118 -0.06 18.41 12.18
C LYS A 118 -0.50 17.14 11.46
N HIS A 119 -0.33 17.04 10.14
CA HIS A 119 -0.82 15.90 9.35
C HIS A 119 0.33 15.01 8.87
N SER A 120 1.39 14.93 9.67
CA SER A 120 2.50 14.02 9.45
C SER A 120 2.02 12.56 9.50
N LEU A 121 2.77 11.69 8.82
CA LEU A 121 2.50 10.26 8.76
C LEU A 121 3.52 9.49 9.58
N ILE A 122 3.04 8.53 10.36
CA ILE A 122 3.85 7.70 11.25
C ILE A 122 3.72 6.22 10.85
N THR A 123 4.82 5.47 10.90
CA THR A 123 4.79 4.03 10.59
C THR A 123 4.09 3.24 11.71
N ARG A 124 3.51 2.08 11.37
CA ARG A 124 2.95 1.16 12.38
C ARG A 124 3.93 0.83 13.50
N THR A 125 5.20 0.66 13.17
CA THR A 125 6.25 0.33 14.14
C THR A 125 6.55 1.48 15.08
N GLU A 126 6.65 2.71 14.58
CA GLU A 126 6.82 3.91 15.39
C GLU A 126 5.61 4.11 16.29
N ALA A 127 4.38 4.02 15.77
CA ALA A 127 3.17 4.15 16.56
C ALA A 127 3.13 3.17 17.77
N LYS A 128 3.55 1.91 17.56
CA LYS A 128 3.60 0.91 18.63
C LYS A 128 4.75 1.14 19.62
N ASN A 129 5.88 1.67 19.17
CA ASN A 129 7.04 1.92 20.02
C ASN A 129 6.88 3.22 20.83
N ASP A 130 6.41 4.28 20.18
CA ASP A 130 6.34 5.62 20.74
C ASP A 130 5.04 5.85 21.52
N TYR A 131 3.93 5.23 21.15
CA TYR A 131 2.67 5.35 21.90
C TYR A 131 2.32 4.08 22.69
N LEU A 132 3.24 3.10 22.71
CA LEU A 132 3.07 1.82 23.40
C LEU A 132 1.76 1.09 23.05
N LEU A 133 1.23 1.35 21.84
CA LEU A 133 -0.02 0.78 21.36
C LEU A 133 0.14 -0.69 20.97
N LYS A 134 -0.91 -1.48 21.22
CA LYS A 134 -0.98 -2.88 20.77
C LYS A 134 -1.67 -2.96 19.41
N ASP A 135 -1.52 -4.10 18.72
CA ASP A 135 -2.20 -4.32 17.43
C ASP A 135 -3.71 -4.25 17.54
N CYS A 136 -4.28 -4.74 18.66
CA CYS A 136 -5.71 -4.60 18.92
C CYS A 136 -6.16 -3.14 19.06
N ASP A 137 -5.29 -2.27 19.58
CA ASP A 137 -5.61 -0.87 19.78
C ASP A 137 -5.63 -0.11 18.45
N ILE A 138 -4.93 -0.60 17.41
CA ILE A 138 -4.91 0.01 16.07
C ILE A 138 -5.98 -0.62 15.16
N ASP A 139 -6.04 -1.96 15.13
CA ASP A 139 -6.83 -2.70 14.13
C ASP A 139 -8.27 -3.01 14.56
N LYS A 140 -8.58 -3.04 15.87
CA LYS A 140 -9.89 -3.49 16.38
C LYS A 140 -10.72 -2.42 17.08
N ARG A 141 -10.09 -1.46 17.75
CA ARG A 141 -10.83 -0.39 18.44
C ARG A 141 -11.55 0.50 17.43
N GLU A 142 -12.81 0.81 17.70
CA GLU A 142 -13.63 1.70 16.90
C GLU A 142 -13.32 3.17 17.25
N PRO A 143 -13.23 4.08 16.26
CA PRO A 143 -13.22 3.82 14.81
C PRO A 143 -11.90 3.16 14.36
N VAL A 144 -11.96 2.22 13.41
CA VAL A 144 -10.77 1.54 12.90
C VAL A 144 -9.90 2.53 12.15
N LEU A 145 -8.60 2.59 12.50
CA LEU A 145 -7.68 3.53 11.89
C LEU A 145 -7.30 3.05 10.48
N LYS A 146 -7.59 3.90 9.48
CA LYS A 146 -7.16 3.69 8.10
C LYS A 146 -5.66 3.95 7.96
N PHE A 147 -5.05 3.34 6.95
CA PHE A 147 -3.62 3.46 6.68
C PHE A 147 -3.33 3.47 5.17
N ILE A 148 -2.17 4.00 4.83
CA ILE A 148 -1.62 3.95 3.47
C ILE A 148 -0.52 2.89 3.43
N SER A 149 -0.54 2.00 2.44
CA SER A 149 0.55 1.05 2.22
C SER A 149 1.60 1.63 1.24
N ARG A 150 2.87 1.49 1.60
CA ARG A 150 4.02 1.90 0.79
C ARG A 150 5.09 0.80 0.79
N LYS A 151 5.88 0.71 -0.27
CA LYS A 151 7.05 -0.19 -0.30
C LYS A 151 8.09 0.27 0.70
N ASN A 152 8.69 -0.67 1.44
CA ASN A 152 9.73 -0.37 2.41
C ASN A 152 10.94 0.31 1.72
N PRO A 153 11.44 1.46 2.23
CA PRO A 153 12.45 2.25 1.54
C PRO A 153 13.84 1.62 1.66
N HIS A 154 14.06 0.78 2.68
CA HIS A 154 15.33 0.10 2.88
C HIS A 154 15.46 -1.12 1.96
N ASN A 155 14.38 -1.88 1.78
CA ASN A 155 14.35 -2.99 0.84
C ASN A 155 12.94 -3.23 0.28
N PRO A 156 12.72 -3.02 -1.03
CA PRO A 156 11.40 -3.16 -1.65
C PRO A 156 10.89 -4.60 -1.71
N ARG A 157 11.74 -5.61 -1.44
CA ARG A 157 11.31 -7.02 -1.31
C ARG A 157 10.73 -7.33 0.07
N TRP A 158 10.97 -6.49 1.07
CA TRP A 158 10.32 -6.64 2.36
C TRP A 158 8.83 -6.29 2.25
N GLY A 159 8.05 -6.71 3.24
CA GLY A 159 6.62 -6.40 3.30
C GLY A 159 6.36 -4.89 3.25
N GLU A 160 5.19 -4.52 2.74
CA GLU A 160 4.76 -3.13 2.67
C GLU A 160 4.67 -2.51 4.07
N MET A 161 5.15 -1.27 4.19
CA MET A 161 4.97 -0.49 5.40
C MET A 161 3.57 0.13 5.41
N LYS A 162 2.97 0.19 6.60
CA LYS A 162 1.70 0.87 6.83
C LYS A 162 1.97 2.21 7.50
N LEU A 163 1.43 3.27 6.91
CA LEU A 163 1.53 4.65 7.39
C LEU A 163 0.16 5.10 7.91
N TYR A 164 0.14 5.62 9.12
CA TYR A 164 -1.05 6.13 9.81
C TYR A 164 -0.93 7.66 9.99
N LEU A 165 -2.06 8.34 10.11
CA LEU A 165 -2.07 9.77 10.43
C LEU A 165 -1.67 9.97 11.90
N HIS A 166 -0.66 10.81 12.13
CA HIS A 166 -0.05 10.99 13.46
C HIS A 166 -1.05 11.46 14.51
N VAL A 167 -1.86 12.47 14.20
CA VAL A 167 -2.93 12.98 15.10
C VAL A 167 -3.97 11.92 15.49
N GLN A 168 -4.29 10.96 14.60
CA GLN A 168 -5.21 9.88 14.96
C GLN A 168 -4.59 8.89 15.94
N ILE A 169 -3.29 8.62 15.80
CA ILE A 169 -2.54 7.77 16.72
C ILE A 169 -2.44 8.41 18.10
N GLU A 170 -2.20 9.72 18.17
CA GLU A 170 -2.17 10.47 19.44
C GLU A 170 -3.52 10.39 20.17
N LYS A 171 -4.61 10.64 19.46
CA LYS A 171 -5.97 10.49 20.02
C LYS A 171 -6.20 9.07 20.52
N ARG A 172 -5.83 8.05 19.74
CA ARG A 172 -5.93 6.64 20.15
C ARG A 172 -5.05 6.32 21.36
N ALA A 173 -3.88 6.93 21.49
CA ALA A 173 -3.01 6.76 22.64
C ALA A 173 -3.65 7.35 23.90
N LEU A 174 -4.25 8.53 23.80
CA LEU A 174 -5.01 9.14 24.89
C LEU A 174 -6.22 8.27 25.29
N GLU A 175 -6.92 7.65 24.34
CA GLU A 175 -8.02 6.71 24.66
C GLU A 175 -7.54 5.45 25.40
N VAL A 176 -6.32 4.98 25.12
CA VAL A 176 -5.77 3.75 25.72
C VAL A 176 -5.14 4.02 27.09
N TRP A 177 -4.41 5.13 27.22
CA TRP A 177 -3.63 5.48 28.41
C TRP A 177 -4.33 6.49 29.32
N GLY A 178 -5.39 7.15 28.84
CA GLY A 178 -6.14 8.19 29.55
C GLY A 178 -5.44 9.54 29.50
N THR A 179 -4.22 9.62 30.01
CA THR A 179 -3.41 10.86 30.04
C THR A 179 -2.05 10.65 29.39
N GLU A 180 -1.46 11.73 28.88
CA GLU A 180 -0.10 11.70 28.33
C GLU A 180 0.93 11.37 29.41
N GLU A 181 0.71 11.84 30.64
CA GLU A 181 1.55 11.55 31.80
C GLU A 181 1.65 10.04 32.08
N ALA A 182 0.53 9.31 32.01
CA ALA A 182 0.51 7.86 32.21
C ALA A 182 1.32 7.11 31.13
N LEU A 183 1.29 7.59 29.88
CA LEU A 183 2.10 7.03 28.79
C LEU A 183 3.60 7.26 29.06
N LEU A 184 3.98 8.44 29.52
CA LEU A 184 5.37 8.78 29.84
C LEU A 184 5.89 7.97 31.03
N GLU A 185 5.10 7.82 32.10
CA GLU A 185 5.46 6.99 33.26
C GLU A 185 5.68 5.53 32.84
N GLU A 186 4.78 4.96 32.03
CA GLU A 186 4.93 3.59 31.56
C GLU A 186 6.16 3.42 30.65
N LYS A 187 6.51 4.43 29.84
CA LYS A 187 7.77 4.43 29.07
C LYS A 187 8.98 4.36 29.99
N GLU A 188 9.01 5.17 31.05
CA GLU A 188 10.12 5.19 32.01
C GLU A 188 10.25 3.84 32.73
N ILE A 189 9.12 3.27 33.18
CA ILE A 189 9.08 1.94 33.80
C ILE A 189 9.64 0.87 32.84
N ARG A 190 9.25 0.89 31.56
CA ARG A 190 9.77 -0.05 30.55
C ARG A 190 11.25 0.16 30.27
N SER A 191 11.72 1.40 30.21
CA SER A 191 13.14 1.71 30.04
C SER A 191 13.96 1.17 31.22
N GLY A 192 13.57 1.48 32.46
CA GLY A 192 14.23 0.99 33.65
C GLY A 192 14.23 -0.55 33.75
N LYS A 193 13.14 -1.22 33.34
CA LYS A 193 13.10 -2.69 33.25
C LYS A 193 14.07 -3.23 32.21
N ARG A 194 14.21 -2.58 31.04
CA ARG A 194 15.15 -2.99 29.99
C ARG A 194 16.60 -2.85 30.48
N GLU A 195 16.94 -1.75 31.15
CA GLU A 195 18.27 -1.54 31.73
C GLU A 195 18.60 -2.58 32.80
N LYS A 196 17.69 -2.81 33.76
CA LYS A 196 17.85 -3.86 34.78
C LYS A 196 18.06 -5.23 34.14
N THR A 197 17.35 -5.53 33.06
CA THR A 197 17.50 -6.81 32.33
C THR A 197 18.85 -6.90 31.62
N LYS A 198 19.33 -5.82 31.00
CA LYS A 198 20.67 -5.76 30.39
C LYS A 198 21.77 -5.98 31.43
N VAL A 199 21.68 -5.32 32.58
CA VAL A 199 22.64 -5.50 33.70
C VAL A 199 22.64 -6.95 34.19
N LYS A 200 21.46 -7.54 34.42
CA LYS A 200 21.34 -8.96 34.83
C LYS A 200 21.92 -9.91 33.78
N LYS A 201 21.67 -9.66 32.50
CA LYS A 201 22.20 -10.47 31.40
C LYS A 201 23.72 -10.41 31.36
N TYR A 202 24.30 -9.22 31.48
CA TYR A 202 25.75 -9.03 31.54
C TYR A 202 26.36 -9.73 32.76
N ALA A 203 25.76 -9.57 33.94
CA ALA A 203 26.22 -10.25 35.15
C ALA A 203 26.18 -11.78 35.01
N LYS A 204 25.13 -12.33 34.38
CA LYS A 204 25.03 -13.76 34.07
C LYS A 204 26.15 -14.20 33.12
N GLN A 205 26.39 -13.46 32.04
CA GLN A 205 27.47 -13.75 31.09
C GLN A 205 28.86 -13.71 31.75
N MET A 206 29.10 -12.74 32.63
CA MET A 206 30.36 -12.66 33.39
C MET A 206 30.52 -13.84 34.35
N LYS A 207 29.43 -14.28 35.01
CA LYS A 207 29.47 -15.46 35.88
C LYS A 207 29.80 -16.72 35.08
N GLU A 208 29.17 -16.90 33.92
CA GLU A 208 29.40 -18.03 33.03
C GLU A 208 30.84 -18.06 32.50
N LEU A 209 31.36 -16.90 32.07
CA LEU A 209 32.75 -16.76 31.65
C LEU A 209 33.73 -17.12 32.79
N ARG A 210 33.49 -16.65 34.02
CA ARG A 210 34.31 -17.01 35.19
C ARG A 210 34.28 -18.50 35.46
N MET A 211 33.13 -19.16 35.31
CA MET A 211 33.01 -20.60 35.48
C MET A 211 33.81 -21.35 34.42
N GLN A 212 33.72 -20.94 33.14
CA GLN A 212 34.49 -21.53 32.04
C GLN A 212 36.01 -21.42 32.27
N VAL A 213 36.50 -20.24 32.64
CA VAL A 213 37.93 -20.03 32.95
C VAL A 213 38.38 -20.84 34.16
N ARG A 214 37.54 -20.92 35.21
CA ARG A 214 37.87 -21.74 36.40
C ARG A 214 37.93 -23.23 36.06
N SER A 215 37.03 -23.72 35.21
CA SER A 215 37.06 -25.12 34.76
C SER A 215 38.26 -25.43 33.88
N SER A 216 38.71 -24.51 33.02
CA SER A 216 39.91 -24.71 32.19
C SER A 216 41.21 -24.66 32.98
N LEU A 217 41.27 -23.91 34.08
CA LEU A 217 42.41 -23.95 35.00
C LEU A 217 42.40 -25.19 35.90
N TYR A 218 41.21 -25.74 36.18
CA TYR A 218 41.02 -26.97 36.94
C TYR A 218 40.94 -28.18 36.01
N ASP A 219 41.87 -28.28 35.07
CA ASP A 219 42.06 -29.53 34.33
C ASP A 219 42.67 -30.56 35.27
N ARG A 220 42.02 -31.73 35.33
CA ARG A 220 42.45 -32.92 36.10
C ARG A 220 43.82 -33.49 35.67
N THR A 221 44.55 -32.77 34.83
CA THR A 221 45.92 -33.03 34.41
C THR A 221 46.95 -32.60 35.45
N SER A 222 46.57 -31.81 36.48
CA SER A 222 47.35 -31.79 37.72
C SER A 222 47.22 -33.19 38.34
N LYS A 223 48.17 -34.06 38.00
CA LYS A 223 48.27 -35.46 38.46
C LYS A 223 47.75 -35.55 39.89
N ALA A 224 46.74 -36.39 40.10
CA ALA A 224 46.18 -36.64 41.42
C ALA A 224 47.31 -36.70 42.44
N SER A 225 47.21 -35.91 43.51
CA SER A 225 48.18 -35.91 44.59
C SER A 225 48.31 -37.34 45.10
N HIS A 226 49.36 -38.03 44.68
CA HIS A 226 49.68 -39.39 45.08
C HIS A 226 50.92 -39.30 45.96
N THR A 227 50.99 -40.17 46.97
CA THR A 227 52.16 -40.26 47.82
C THR A 227 53.27 -40.95 47.03
N HIS A 228 54.43 -40.29 46.88
CA HIS A 228 55.56 -40.87 46.17
C HIS A 228 56.04 -42.14 46.90
N LYS A 229 56.07 -43.25 46.17
CA LYS A 229 56.74 -44.48 46.60
C LYS A 229 57.96 -44.64 45.71
N PHE A 230 59.13 -44.41 46.30
CA PHE A 230 60.40 -44.49 45.60
C PHE A 230 60.89 -45.94 45.52
N GLY A 231 61.37 -46.33 44.34
CA GLY A 231 61.96 -47.63 44.08
C GLY A 231 63.42 -47.74 44.55
N PRO A 232 64.16 -48.78 44.14
CA PRO A 232 65.56 -48.95 44.50
C PRO A 232 66.45 -47.84 43.92
N ASP A 233 67.41 -47.37 44.71
CA ASP A 233 68.33 -46.30 44.33
C ASP A 233 69.32 -46.74 43.24
N ARG A 234 69.60 -45.84 42.30
CA ARG A 234 70.67 -45.95 41.31
C ARG A 234 71.81 -45.02 41.71
N TYR A 235 73.00 -45.57 41.87
CA TYR A 235 74.20 -44.80 42.21
C TYR A 235 74.92 -44.34 40.94
N ASN A 236 75.29 -43.06 40.90
CA ASN A 236 76.09 -42.47 39.83
C ASN A 236 77.53 -42.22 40.33
N GLU A 237 78.48 -42.98 39.81
CA GLU A 237 79.89 -42.96 40.20
C GLU A 237 80.63 -41.63 39.87
N GLU A 238 80.17 -40.87 38.88
CA GLU A 238 80.83 -39.63 38.44
C GLU A 238 80.56 -38.42 39.37
N GLU A 239 79.40 -38.41 40.02
CA GLU A 239 78.92 -37.29 40.84
C GLU A 239 78.71 -37.68 42.31
N ASP A 240 79.02 -38.92 42.71
CA ASP A 240 78.85 -39.48 44.06
C ASP A 240 77.43 -39.31 44.64
N ASN A 241 76.42 -39.48 43.77
CA ASN A 241 75.00 -39.20 44.06
C ASN A 241 74.11 -40.44 43.87
N TYR A 242 73.04 -40.54 44.67
CA TYR A 242 72.00 -41.54 44.54
C TYR A 242 70.75 -40.93 43.89
N THR A 243 70.13 -41.65 42.96
CA THR A 243 68.87 -41.25 42.32
C THR A 243 67.82 -42.32 42.51
N HIS A 244 66.63 -41.97 42.97
CA HIS A 244 65.47 -42.86 42.95
C HIS A 244 64.36 -42.32 42.06
N ASP A 245 63.65 -43.25 41.42
CA ASP A 245 62.50 -42.94 40.57
C ASP A 245 61.23 -43.42 41.27
N CYS A 246 60.22 -42.55 41.30
CA CYS A 246 58.85 -42.91 41.67
C CYS A 246 58.08 -43.43 40.45
N GLU A 247 57.17 -44.38 40.65
CA GLU A 247 56.31 -44.96 39.61
C GLU A 247 55.49 -43.93 38.79
N CYS A 248 55.37 -42.68 39.27
CA CYS A 248 54.70 -41.59 38.58
C CYS A 248 55.59 -40.81 37.58
N GLY A 249 56.85 -41.23 37.43
CA GLY A 249 57.86 -40.56 36.61
C GLY A 249 58.47 -39.32 37.26
N TYR A 250 58.49 -39.25 38.60
CA TYR A 250 59.24 -38.22 39.35
C TYR A 250 60.54 -38.84 39.85
N SER A 251 61.67 -38.20 39.55
CA SER A 251 63.01 -38.64 39.97
C SER A 251 63.59 -37.66 40.98
N GLU A 252 64.19 -38.17 42.04
CA GLU A 252 64.84 -37.35 43.07
C GLU A 252 66.29 -37.85 43.27
N THR A 253 67.22 -36.90 43.22
CA THR A 253 68.66 -37.10 43.36
C THR A 253 69.10 -36.59 44.73
N TYR A 254 69.83 -37.39 45.50
CA TYR A 254 70.29 -37.05 46.84
C TYR A 254 71.64 -37.70 47.17
N GLU A 255 72.38 -37.08 48.10
CA GLU A 255 73.62 -37.62 48.66
C GLU A 255 73.30 -38.44 49.92
N LYS A 256 73.89 -39.63 50.04
CA LYS A 256 73.85 -40.40 51.30
C LYS A 256 75.12 -40.10 52.10
N LEU A 257 74.94 -39.57 53.31
CA LEU A 257 76.00 -39.41 54.31
C LEU A 257 76.44 -40.75 54.92
#